data_AF-A0A6B3I3Y4-F1
#
_entry.id   AF-A0A6B3I3Y4-F1
#
_cell.length_a   1.000
_cell.length_b   1.000
_cell.length_c   1.000
_cell.angle_alpha   90.00
_cell.angle_beta   90.00
_cell.angle_gamma   90.00
#
_symmetry.space_group_name_H-M   'P 1'
#
loop_
_entity.id
_entity.type
_entity.pdbx_description
1 polymer ?
#
loop_
_entity_poly.entity_id
_entity_poly.type
_entity_poly.pdbx_seq_one_letter_code
_entity_poly.pdbx_strand_id
1 'polypeptide(L)' 'RYAIQNPQLLRVTLTGQDDILARKGAMVAYQGLMDFDGEYQSQGQRRARARTGEGLDLMRVSGQGTVYFANLAQYV' A
#
# COMPACT_ATOMS: atom_id res chain seq x y z
N ARG A 1 27.11 -5.67 1.41
CA ARG A 1 26.86 -4.64 0.37
C ARG A 1 25.69 -3.78 0.86
N TYR A 2 25.92 -2.53 1.23
CA TYR A 2 24.87 -1.61 1.70
C TYR A 2 24.47 -0.69 0.56
N ALA A 3 23.17 -0.41 0.48
CA ALA A 3 22.59 0.55 -0.46
C ALA A 3 21.67 1.48 0.34
N ILE A 4 21.65 2.75 -0.03
CA ILE A 4 20.81 3.79 0.57
C ILE A 4 19.34 3.35 0.45
N GLN A 5 18.68 3.11 1.60
CA GLN A 5 17.22 3.07 1.67
C GLN A 5 16.75 4.53 1.64
N ASN A 6 16.27 4.95 0.47
CA ASN A 6 15.76 6.30 0.21
C ASN A 6 14.86 6.80 1.39
N PRO A 7 15.04 8.02 1.92
CA PRO A 7 14.16 8.57 2.96
C PRO A 7 12.67 8.62 2.57
N GLN A 8 12.35 8.47 1.28
CA GLN A 8 10.98 8.45 0.75
C GLN A 8 10.36 7.04 0.70
N LEU A 9 11.04 6.02 1.24
CA LEU A 9 10.63 4.63 1.15
C LEU A 9 10.21 4.12 2.53
N LEU A 10 8.94 3.72 2.66
CA LEU A 10 8.36 3.21 3.89
C LEU A 10 8.46 1.68 3.90
N ARG A 11 9.18 1.13 4.89
CA ARG A 11 9.23 -0.31 5.15
C ARG A 11 8.24 -0.69 6.24
N VAL A 12 7.36 -1.65 5.97
CA VAL A 12 6.41 -2.21 6.94
C VAL A 12 6.61 -3.71 7.03
N THR A 13 6.66 -4.24 8.25
CA THR A 13 6.79 -5.67 8.52
C THR A 13 5.47 -6.19 9.10
N LEU A 14 4.94 -7.26 8.52
CA LEU A 14 3.70 -7.91 8.95
C LEU A 14 4.04 -9.28 9.54
N THR A 15 3.42 -9.60 10.68
CA THR A 15 3.60 -10.88 11.38
C THR A 15 2.52 -11.91 11.05
N GLY A 16 1.54 -11.56 10.21
CA GLY A 16 0.39 -12.40 9.85
C GLY A 16 -0.85 -12.23 10.73
N GLN A 17 -0.78 -11.38 11.76
CA GLN A 17 -1.91 -11.11 12.67
C GLN A 17 -2.70 -9.87 12.29
N ASP A 18 -2.02 -8.90 11.67
CA ASP A 18 -2.58 -7.60 11.33
C ASP A 18 -2.51 -7.35 9.82
N ASP A 19 -3.55 -6.71 9.30
CA ASP A 19 -3.60 -6.18 7.94
C ASP A 19 -3.36 -4.67 7.98
N ILE A 20 -2.76 -4.13 6.92
CA ILE A 20 -2.59 -2.68 6.75
C ILE A 20 -3.34 -2.18 5.52
N LEU A 21 -3.79 -0.93 5.58
CA LEU A 21 -4.28 -0.21 4.41
C LEU A 21 -3.16 0.67 3.86
N ALA A 22 -2.90 0.55 2.56
CA ALA A 22 -1.93 1.35 1.84
C ALA A 22 -2.57 1.95 0.59
N ARG A 23 -1.98 3.01 0.03
CA ARG A 23 -2.42 3.55 -1.26
C ARG A 23 -2.19 2.51 -2.36
N LYS A 24 -3.22 2.27 -3.19
CA LYS A 24 -3.13 1.38 -4.33
C LYS A 24 -2.00 1.83 -5.27
N GLY A 25 -1.13 0.89 -5.63
CA GLY A 25 0.02 1.14 -6.50
C GLY A 25 1.22 1.83 -5.84
N ALA A 26 1.20 2.09 -4.52
CA ALA A 26 2.35 2.64 -3.81
C ALA A 26 3.40 1.56 -3.42
N MET A 27 3.08 0.27 -3.51
CA MET A 27 4.00 -0.81 -3.19
C MET A 27 5.07 -0.95 -4.29
N VAL A 28 6.33 -1.01 -3.87
CA VAL A 28 7.50 -1.09 -4.76
C VAL A 28 8.25 -2.42 -4.66
N ALA A 29 8.18 -3.09 -3.51
CA ALA A 29 8.79 -4.40 -3.31
C ALA A 29 8.15 -5.12 -2.11
N TYR A 30 8.27 -6.44 -2.06
CA TYR A 30 7.90 -7.24 -0.90
C TYR A 30 8.80 -8.47 -0.78
N GLN A 31 8.85 -9.03 0.43
CA GLN A 31 9.55 -10.27 0.74
C GLN A 31 8.72 -11.07 1.74
N GLY A 32 8.53 -12.37 1.49
CA GLY A 32 7.68 -13.25 2.28
C GLY A 32 6.35 -13.55 1.59
N LEU A 33 5.38 -14.05 2.35
CA LEU A 33 4.04 -14.39 1.89
C LEU A 33 3.13 -13.18 2.12
N MET A 34 2.77 -12.47 1.06
CA MET A 34 1.95 -11.26 1.11
C MET A 34 0.81 -11.32 0.12
N ASP A 35 -0.38 -10.94 0.56
CA ASP A 35 -1.57 -10.77 -0.26
C ASP A 35 -1.94 -9.29 -0.37
N PHE A 36 -2.31 -8.89 -1.59
CA PHE A 36 -2.63 -7.51 -1.93
C PHE A 36 -4.03 -7.44 -2.53
N ASP A 37 -4.98 -6.93 -1.75
CA ASP A 37 -6.37 -6.76 -2.15
C ASP A 37 -6.62 -5.29 -2.53
N GLY A 38 -6.51 -5.01 -3.83
CA GLY A 38 -6.78 -3.68 -4.42
C GLY A 38 -8.26 -3.39 -4.70
N GLU A 39 -9.17 -4.25 -4.22
CA GLU A 39 -10.60 -4.20 -4.46
C GLU A 39 -11.44 -3.97 -3.21
N TYR A 40 -10.83 -3.67 -2.04
CA TYR A 40 -11.50 -3.49 -0.73
C TYR A 40 -12.67 -2.48 -0.67
N GLN A 41 -13.07 -1.86 -1.78
CA GLN A 41 -14.25 -1.00 -1.86
C GLN A 41 -15.39 -1.68 -2.62
N SER A 42 -16.57 -1.70 -1.99
CA SER A 42 -17.82 -2.06 -2.67
C SER A 42 -18.09 -1.10 -3.85
N GLN A 43 -18.80 -1.57 -4.88
CA GLN A 43 -19.14 -0.72 -6.04
C GLN A 43 -19.87 0.58 -5.65
N GLY A 44 -20.63 0.57 -4.55
CA GLY A 44 -21.29 1.75 -4.00
C GLY A 44 -20.30 2.78 -3.43
N GLN A 45 -19.25 2.33 -2.73
CA GLN A 45 -18.20 3.20 -2.21
C GLN A 45 -17.33 3.80 -3.32
N ARG A 46 -17.02 3.03 -4.37
CA ARG A 46 -16.30 3.53 -5.55
C ARG A 46 -17.09 4.65 -6.24
N ARG A 47 -18.40 4.49 -6.42
CA ARG A 47 -19.29 5.50 -7.01
C ARG A 47 -19.44 6.74 -6.14
N ALA A 48 -19.53 6.59 -4.82
CA ALA A 48 -19.61 7.71 -3.90
C ALA A 48 -18.32 8.55 -3.90
N ARG A 49 -17.14 7.90 -3.89
CA ARG A 49 -15.83 8.59 -3.97
C ARG A 49 -15.58 9.28 -5.30
N ALA A 50 -16.00 8.67 -6.41
CA ALA A 50 -15.93 9.32 -7.72
C ALA A 50 -16.74 10.62 -7.78
N ARG A 51 -17.79 10.76 -6.96
CA ARG A 51 -18.62 11.97 -6.88
C ARG A 51 -18.05 13.07 -5.98
N THR A 52 -17.28 12.72 -4.94
CA THR A 52 -16.70 13.70 -4.01
C THR A 52 -15.35 14.26 -4.47
N GLY A 53 -14.70 13.61 -5.45
CA GLY A 53 -13.39 14.04 -5.96
C GLY A 53 -12.21 13.66 -5.05
N GLU A 54 -12.47 13.10 -3.86
CA GLU A 54 -11.48 12.62 -2.90
C GLU A 54 -11.21 11.11 -3.10
N GLY A 55 -10.64 10.77 -4.25
CA GLY A 55 -10.45 9.37 -4.66
C GLY A 55 -9.08 8.81 -4.26
N LEU A 56 -8.78 8.67 -2.96
CA LEU A 56 -7.60 7.87 -2.58
C LEU A 56 -7.95 6.38 -2.71
N ASP A 57 -7.49 5.75 -3.78
CA ASP A 57 -7.58 4.30 -3.94
C ASP A 57 -6.70 3.62 -2.91
N LEU A 58 -7.30 2.73 -2.12
CA LEU A 58 -6.63 1.95 -1.09
C LEU A 58 -6.53 0.49 -1.51
N MET A 59 -5.50 -0.18 -1.02
CA MET A 59 -5.32 -1.62 -1.07
C MET A 59 -5.08 -2.13 0.34
N ARG A 60 -5.66 -3.29 0.66
CA ARG A 60 -5.37 -4.01 1.89
C ARG A 60 -4.19 -4.93 1.66
N VAL A 61 -3.25 -4.94 2.59
CA VAL A 61 -2.06 -5.78 2.57
C VAL A 61 -2.09 -6.66 3.81
N SER A 62 -2.04 -7.96 3.61
CA SER A 62 -2.10 -8.99 4.65
C SER A 62 -1.00 -10.02 4.41
N GLY A 63 -0.58 -10.73 5.47
CA GLY A 63 0.38 -11.82 5.37
C GLY A 63 1.58 -11.67 6.29
N GLN A 64 2.64 -12.43 6.01
CA GLN A 64 3.83 -12.52 6.83
C GLN A 64 5.08 -12.20 6.02
N GLY A 65 5.76 -11.12 6.38
CA GLY A 65 6.98 -10.68 5.71
C GLY A 65 7.22 -9.18 5.81
N THR A 66 7.91 -8.62 4.83
CA THR A 66 8.17 -7.18 4.72
C THR A 66 7.68 -6.63 3.39
N VAL A 67 6.99 -5.49 3.43
CA VAL A 67 6.54 -4.74 2.26
C VAL A 67 7.17 -3.34 2.27
N TYR A 68 7.46 -2.84 1.08
CA TYR A 68 8.07 -1.54 0.86
C TYR A 68 7.12 -0.68 0.02
N PHE A 69 6.86 0.54 0.48
CA PHE A 69 6.05 1.53 -0.20
C PHE A 69 6.87 2.75 -0.58
N ALA A 70 6.51 3.41 -1.67
CA ALA A 70 7.03 4.72 -2.05
C ALA A 70 5.88 5.62 -2.48
N ASN A 71 5.92 6.88 -2.06
CA ASN A 71 5.01 7.90 -2.57
C ASN A 71 5.57 8.42 -3.91
N LEU A 72 5.02 7.96 -5.03
CA LEU A 72 5.23 8.40 -6.43
C LEU A 72 6.13 9.64 -6.58
N ALA A 73 7.45 9.48 -6.41
CA ALA A 73 8.51 10.47 -6.67
C ALA A 73 8.16 11.95 -6.36
N GLN A 74 7.36 12.23 -5.31
CA GLN A 74 7.06 13.60 -4.94
C GLN A 74 8.26 14.19 -4.22
N TYR A 75 9.09 14.92 -4.98
CA TYR A 75 9.79 16.07 -4.42
C TYR A 75 8.71 17.06 -3.95
N VAL A 76 8.67 17.30 -2.64
CA VAL A 76 8.03 18.50 -2.10
C VAL A 76 9.05 19.62 -2.15
#